data_AF-A0A2V5L6Q0-F1
#
_entry.id   AF-A0A2V5L6Q0-F1
#
_cell.length_a   1.000
_cell.length_b   1.000
_cell.length_c   1.000
_cell.angle_alpha   90.00
_cell.angle_beta   90.00
_cell.angle_gamma   90.00
#
_symmetry.space_group_name_H-M   'P 1'
#
loop_
_entity.id
_entity.type
_entity.pdbx_description
1 polymer ?
#
loop_
_entity_poly.entity_id
_entity_poly.type
_entity_poly.pdbx_seq_one_letter_code
_entity_poly.pdbx_strand_id
1 'polypeptide(L)'
;MLRAKVRLTRSNQVTEMLRTSVRACAIAIFVMIGVASCDRKSGEAVVIGKEHIDAALPTAGTPNAKSEPGPDAQIRAMADDEITVDGYVIKPRVRGTGRDPRALSHEQWIVKVRMLGNGRTIQVPADQSKWEKLRENDRDKDSYRRGKYTGTVWAAEIE
;
A
#
# COMPACT_ATOMS: atom_id res chain seq x y z
N MET A 1 6.22 -66.61 -0.40
CA MET A 1 5.38 -65.57 0.24
C MET A 1 6.04 -64.19 0.42
N LEU A 2 7.38 -64.04 0.37
CA LEU A 2 8.04 -62.74 0.61
C LEU A 2 7.86 -61.68 -0.51
N ARG A 3 7.73 -62.09 -1.78
CA ARG A 3 7.68 -61.15 -2.93
C ARG A 3 6.39 -60.33 -3.02
N ALA A 4 5.26 -60.85 -2.54
CA ALA A 4 3.98 -60.13 -2.60
C ALA A 4 3.91 -59.00 -1.55
N LYS A 5 4.48 -59.22 -0.36
CA LYS A 5 4.47 -58.25 0.74
C LYS A 5 5.28 -56.99 0.41
N VAL A 6 6.44 -57.14 -0.23
CA VAL A 6 7.31 -56.01 -0.64
C VAL A 6 6.66 -55.16 -1.75
N ARG A 7 5.90 -55.77 -2.68
CA ARG A 7 5.20 -55.03 -3.75
C ARG A 7 4.06 -54.16 -3.20
N LEU A 8 3.34 -54.64 -2.19
CA LEU A 8 2.23 -53.91 -1.58
C LEU A 8 2.72 -52.66 -0.82
N THR A 9 3.83 -52.78 -0.08
CA THR A 9 4.41 -51.65 0.67
C THR A 9 4.94 -50.56 -0.26
N ARG A 10 5.59 -50.95 -1.38
CA ARG A 10 6.09 -50.00 -2.38
C ARG A 10 4.95 -49.27 -3.11
N SER A 11 3.85 -49.95 -3.41
CA SER A 11 2.68 -49.35 -4.05
C SER A 11 2.01 -48.31 -3.17
N ASN A 12 1.81 -48.61 -1.89
CA ASN A 12 1.18 -47.69 -0.94
C ASN A 12 2.04 -46.46 -0.63
N GLN A 13 3.37 -46.62 -0.59
CA GLN A 13 4.31 -45.51 -0.40
C GLN A 13 4.31 -44.54 -1.59
N VAL A 14 4.16 -45.05 -2.82
CA VAL A 14 4.10 -44.22 -4.03
C VAL A 14 2.79 -43.43 -4.12
N THR A 15 1.65 -44.04 -3.78
CA THR A 15 0.36 -43.32 -3.74
C THR A 15 0.30 -42.28 -2.64
N GLU A 16 0.89 -42.54 -1.47
CA GLU A 16 1.01 -41.57 -0.37
C GLU A 16 1.91 -40.38 -0.76
N MET A 17 3.07 -40.62 -1.40
CA MET A 17 3.96 -39.56 -1.92
C MET A 17 3.31 -38.75 -3.04
N LEU A 18 2.58 -39.38 -3.96
CA LEU A 18 1.83 -38.65 -4.99
C LEU A 18 0.74 -37.77 -4.38
N ARG A 19 0.05 -38.25 -3.35
CA ARG A 19 -1.02 -37.51 -2.69
C ARG A 19 -0.50 -36.30 -1.90
N THR A 20 0.64 -36.43 -1.23
CA THR A 20 1.29 -35.31 -0.54
C THR A 20 1.87 -34.31 -1.52
N SER A 21 2.47 -34.77 -2.63
CA SER A 21 2.95 -33.92 -3.73
C SER A 21 1.80 -33.11 -4.37
N VAL A 22 0.69 -33.75 -4.69
CA VAL A 22 -0.49 -33.07 -5.27
C VAL A 22 -1.09 -32.04 -4.30
N ARG A 23 -1.14 -32.36 -2.99
CA ARG A 23 -1.61 -31.42 -1.95
C ARG A 23 -0.66 -30.22 -1.80
N ALA A 24 0.65 -30.45 -1.78
CA ALA A 24 1.64 -29.38 -1.68
C ALA A 24 1.62 -28.48 -2.91
N CYS A 25 1.51 -29.05 -4.12
CA CYS A 25 1.35 -28.31 -5.36
C CYS A 25 0.05 -27.49 -5.37
N ALA A 26 -1.07 -28.04 -4.92
CA ALA A 26 -2.33 -27.29 -4.84
C ALA A 26 -2.23 -26.09 -3.88
N ILE A 27 -1.63 -26.28 -2.69
CA ILE A 27 -1.42 -25.18 -1.72
C ILE A 27 -0.49 -24.12 -2.31
N ALA A 28 0.62 -24.52 -2.94
CA ALA A 28 1.53 -23.59 -3.59
C ALA A 28 0.83 -22.77 -4.69
N ILE A 29 -0.02 -23.40 -5.51
CA ILE A 29 -0.79 -22.72 -6.55
C ILE A 29 -1.79 -21.72 -5.92
N PHE A 30 -2.51 -22.10 -4.86
CA PHE A 30 -3.41 -21.17 -4.16
C PHE A 30 -2.68 -19.98 -3.54
N VAL A 31 -1.50 -20.20 -2.96
CA VAL A 31 -0.64 -19.12 -2.43
C VAL A 31 -0.22 -18.19 -3.57
N MET A 32 0.24 -18.73 -4.70
CA MET A 32 0.67 -17.93 -5.86
C MET A 32 -0.48 -17.12 -6.49
N ILE A 33 -1.69 -17.67 -6.56
CA ILE A 33 -2.89 -16.95 -7.04
C ILE A 33 -3.27 -15.81 -6.07
N GLY A 34 -3.07 -16.00 -4.77
CA GLY A 34 -3.33 -14.99 -3.74
C GLY A 34 -2.47 -13.74 -3.88
N VAL A 35 -1.20 -13.88 -4.27
CA VAL A 35 -0.26 -12.75 -4.35
C VAL A 35 -0.42 -11.92 -5.64
N ALA A 36 -1.02 -12.48 -6.69
CA ALA A 36 -1.09 -11.85 -8.03
C ALA A 36 -2.34 -10.99 -8.30
N SER A 37 -3.29 -10.89 -7.36
CA SER A 37 -4.62 -10.31 -7.64
C SER A 37 -4.73 -8.81 -7.32
N CYS A 38 -3.91 -7.97 -7.96
CA CYS A 38 -4.19 -6.54 -8.09
C CYS A 38 -4.90 -6.28 -9.42
N ASP A 39 -6.10 -5.70 -9.39
CA ASP A 39 -6.84 -5.34 -10.60
C ASP A 39 -6.49 -3.90 -11.00
N ARG A 40 -6.07 -3.70 -12.25
CA ARG A 40 -5.78 -2.35 -12.78
C ARG A 40 -7.09 -1.79 -13.32
N LYS A 41 -7.58 -0.74 -12.68
CA LYS A 41 -8.73 0.04 -13.15
C LYS A 41 -8.27 1.38 -13.69
N SER A 42 -9.07 1.98 -14.55
CA SER A 42 -8.92 3.36 -14.98
C SER A 42 -10.26 4.06 -14.85
N GLY A 43 -10.25 5.37 -14.67
CA GLY A 43 -11.46 6.18 -14.58
C GLY A 43 -11.15 7.67 -14.64
N GLU A 44 -12.17 8.46 -14.95
CA GLU A 44 -12.07 9.91 -14.92
C GLU A 44 -12.08 10.39 -13.47
N ALA A 45 -11.17 11.31 -13.17
CA ALA A 45 -11.02 11.92 -11.87
C ALA A 45 -10.82 13.43 -12.03
N VAL A 46 -11.18 14.16 -10.98
CA VAL A 46 -10.96 15.61 -10.90
C VAL A 46 -9.85 15.87 -9.91
N VAL A 47 -8.84 16.63 -10.30
CA VAL A 47 -7.80 17.11 -9.38
C VAL A 47 -8.45 18.07 -8.40
N ILE A 48 -8.45 17.74 -7.12
CA ILE A 48 -9.03 18.60 -6.07
C ILE A 48 -7.97 19.34 -5.27
N GLY A 49 -6.70 18.97 -5.42
CA GLY A 49 -5.61 19.63 -4.72
C GLY A 49 -4.27 19.03 -5.09
N LYS A 50 -3.23 19.79 -4.76
CA LYS A 50 -1.85 19.37 -4.93
C LYS A 50 -1.08 19.55 -3.64
N GLU A 51 -0.16 18.63 -3.37
CA GLU A 51 0.70 18.67 -2.20
C GLU A 51 2.13 18.31 -2.61
N HIS A 52 3.08 19.13 -2.19
CA HIS A 52 4.51 18.85 -2.31
C HIS A 52 5.04 18.55 -0.91
N ILE A 53 5.86 17.51 -0.79
CA ILE A 53 6.56 17.16 0.45
C ILE A 53 8.05 17.06 0.13
N ASP A 54 8.85 17.94 0.73
CA ASP A 54 10.31 17.89 0.59
C ASP A 54 10.85 16.54 1.09
N ALA A 55 12.04 16.15 0.59
CA ALA A 55 12.74 14.99 1.11
C ALA A 55 13.00 15.13 2.63
N ALA A 56 12.87 14.02 3.35
CA ALA A 56 13.15 13.95 4.77
C ALA A 56 14.55 14.47 5.06
N LEU A 57 14.66 15.37 6.04
CA LEU A 57 15.98 15.83 6.48
C LEU A 57 16.76 14.62 7.02
N PRO A 58 18.07 14.50 6.71
CA PRO A 58 18.89 13.44 7.27
C PRO A 58 18.79 13.51 8.79
N THR A 59 18.18 12.48 9.36
CA THR A 59 18.01 12.36 10.80
C THR A 59 19.41 12.12 11.38
N ALA A 60 20.03 13.19 11.89
CA ALA A 60 21.19 13.06 12.76
C ALA A 60 20.71 12.33 14.05
N GLY A 61 20.84 11.01 14.05
CA GLY A 61 20.51 10.15 15.19
C GLY A 61 19.09 9.60 15.17
N THR A 62 18.96 8.33 14.79
CA THR A 62 17.75 7.53 14.94
C THR A 62 17.35 7.44 16.43
N PRO A 63 16.17 7.91 16.88
CA PRO A 63 15.53 7.24 18.00
C PRO A 63 14.89 5.98 17.41
N ASN A 64 15.57 4.84 17.57
CA ASN A 64 14.95 3.52 17.40
C ASN A 64 13.95 3.31 18.55
N ALA A 65 12.92 4.14 18.64
CA ALA A 65 11.80 3.93 19.52
C ALA A 65 10.73 3.20 18.72
N LYS A 66 10.70 1.88 18.85
CA LYS A 66 9.50 1.10 18.58
C LYS A 66 8.45 1.63 19.56
N SER A 67 7.53 2.46 19.10
CA SER A 67 6.38 2.89 19.89
C SER A 67 5.48 1.68 20.12
N GLU A 68 5.77 0.89 21.15
CA GLU A 68 4.79 0.00 21.75
C GLU A 68 3.79 0.86 22.52
N PRO A 69 2.48 0.76 22.26
CA PRO A 69 1.50 1.46 23.08
C PRO A 69 1.62 0.89 24.49
N GLY A 70 2.17 1.68 25.41
CA GLY A 70 2.11 1.36 26.83
C GLY A 70 0.65 1.26 27.27
N PRO A 71 0.33 0.44 28.29
CA PRO A 71 -1.04 0.32 28.82
C PRO A 71 -1.61 1.67 29.33
N ASP A 72 -0.76 2.69 29.48
CA ASP A 72 -1.09 4.03 29.95
C ASP A 72 -1.08 5.09 28.83
N ALA A 73 -1.31 4.70 27.57
CA ALA A 73 -1.42 5.64 26.45
C ALA A 73 -2.63 6.58 26.64
N GLN A 74 -2.43 7.66 27.39
CA GLN A 74 -3.41 8.73 27.54
C GLN A 74 -3.56 9.42 26.19
N ILE A 75 -4.79 9.42 25.68
CA ILE A 75 -5.17 10.19 24.49
C ILE A 75 -5.06 11.67 24.87
N ARG A 76 -3.90 12.27 24.63
CA ARG A 76 -3.68 13.71 24.78
C ARG A 76 -4.64 14.42 23.83
N ALA A 77 -5.35 15.43 24.33
CA ALA A 77 -6.16 16.30 23.49
C ALA A 77 -5.27 17.01 22.45
N MET A 78 -5.73 17.11 21.20
CA MET A 78 -5.01 17.80 20.13
C MET A 78 -4.78 19.26 20.53
N ALA A 79 -3.54 19.74 20.46
CA ALA A 79 -3.23 21.13 20.76
C ALA A 79 -3.71 22.07 19.63
N ASP A 80 -3.97 23.35 19.94
CA ASP A 80 -4.44 24.33 18.96
C ASP A 80 -3.42 24.60 17.83
N ASP A 81 -2.14 24.32 18.06
CA ASP A 81 -1.06 24.44 17.07
C ASP A 81 -0.78 23.13 16.32
N GLU A 82 -1.63 22.11 16.48
CA GLU A 82 -1.53 20.81 15.83
C GLU A 82 -2.72 20.58 14.87
N ILE A 83 -2.47 19.91 13.76
CA ILE A 83 -3.46 19.50 12.77
C ILE A 83 -3.31 18.00 12.49
N THR A 84 -4.43 17.33 12.25
CA THR A 84 -4.41 15.93 11.80
C THR A 84 -4.33 15.89 10.28
N VAL A 85 -3.28 15.27 9.73
CA VAL A 85 -3.07 15.08 8.29
C VAL A 85 -2.81 13.60 8.03
N ASP A 86 -3.71 12.95 7.27
CA ASP A 86 -3.62 11.52 6.92
C ASP A 86 -3.39 10.58 8.11
N GLY A 87 -3.95 10.93 9.28
CA GLY A 87 -3.80 10.17 10.53
C GLY A 87 -2.61 10.58 11.40
N TYR A 88 -1.77 11.52 10.96
CA TYR A 88 -0.66 12.08 11.74
C TYR A 88 -1.05 13.41 12.38
N VAL A 89 -0.76 13.58 13.67
CA VAL A 89 -0.89 14.87 14.35
C VAL A 89 0.42 15.64 14.18
N ILE A 90 0.38 16.75 13.43
CA ILE A 90 1.56 17.54 13.06
C ILE A 90 1.32 19.02 13.23
N LYS A 91 2.37 19.82 13.41
CA LYS A 91 2.23 21.28 13.37
C LYS A 91 1.99 21.76 11.93
N PRO A 92 1.09 22.72 11.68
CA PRO A 92 0.82 23.23 10.32
C PRO A 92 2.08 23.70 9.58
N ARG A 93 3.05 24.29 10.30
CA ARG A 93 4.30 24.80 9.74
C ARG A 93 5.27 23.71 9.26
N VAL A 94 5.05 22.47 9.67
CA VAL A 94 5.89 21.31 9.35
C VAL A 94 5.36 20.56 8.13
N ARG A 95 4.08 20.75 7.78
CA ARG A 95 3.43 20.07 6.66
C ARG A 95 4.12 20.40 5.34
N GLY A 96 4.46 19.37 4.57
CA GLY A 96 5.11 19.51 3.26
C GLY A 96 6.61 19.79 3.32
N THR A 97 7.20 19.89 4.52
CA THR A 97 8.65 20.05 4.69
C THR A 97 9.33 18.72 4.95
N GLY A 98 10.67 18.67 4.90
CA GLY A 98 11.44 17.47 5.26
C GLY A 98 11.35 17.07 6.73
N ARG A 99 10.61 17.82 7.56
CA ARG A 99 10.25 17.46 8.94
C ARG A 99 8.85 16.84 9.04
N ASP A 100 8.10 16.79 7.94
CA ASP A 100 6.81 16.10 7.87
C ASP A 100 7.05 14.61 8.15
N PRO A 101 6.31 13.97 9.06
CA PRO A 101 6.45 12.53 9.31
C PRO A 101 6.11 11.67 8.09
N ARG A 102 5.42 12.22 7.08
CA ARG A 102 5.16 11.58 5.79
C ARG A 102 6.29 11.79 4.77
N ALA A 103 7.30 12.61 5.09
CA ALA A 103 8.45 12.81 4.22
C ALA A 103 9.26 11.51 4.12
N LEU A 104 9.46 11.04 2.89
CA LEU A 104 10.34 9.92 2.57
C LEU A 104 11.76 10.43 2.30
N SER A 105 12.69 9.52 2.05
CA SER A 105 14.07 9.88 1.67
C SER A 105 14.20 10.71 0.40
N HIS A 106 13.14 10.80 -0.41
CA HIS A 106 13.07 11.54 -1.66
C HIS A 106 11.90 12.51 -1.62
N GLU A 107 11.97 13.55 -2.47
CA GLU A 107 10.88 14.50 -2.67
C GLU A 107 9.65 13.81 -3.24
N GLN A 108 8.47 14.21 -2.78
CA GLN A 108 7.20 13.63 -3.17
C GLN A 108 6.28 14.71 -3.74
N TRP A 109 5.79 14.47 -4.96
CA TRP A 109 4.78 15.29 -5.62
C TRP A 109 3.46 14.53 -5.62
N ILE A 110 2.52 14.96 -4.79
CA ILE A 110 1.27 14.26 -4.54
C ILE A 110 0.12 15.07 -5.14
N VAL A 111 -0.73 14.39 -5.91
CA VAL A 111 -1.98 14.94 -6.44
C VAL A 111 -3.14 14.30 -5.70
N LYS A 112 -4.02 15.15 -5.14
CA LYS A 112 -5.27 14.70 -4.56
C LYS A 112 -6.32 14.75 -5.65
N VAL A 113 -6.85 13.59 -6.00
CA VAL A 113 -7.85 13.45 -7.05
C VAL A 113 -9.13 12.86 -6.47
N ARG A 114 -10.27 13.33 -6.96
CA ARG A 114 -11.59 12.79 -6.65
C ARG A 114 -12.10 12.02 -7.86
N MET A 115 -12.23 10.71 -7.70
CA MET A 115 -12.78 9.86 -8.76
C MET A 115 -14.23 10.21 -9.03
N LEU A 116 -14.60 10.45 -10.29
CA LEU A 116 -15.98 10.80 -10.65
C LEU A 116 -16.94 9.62 -10.49
N GLY A 117 -16.47 8.39 -10.72
CA GLY A 117 -17.32 7.20 -10.69
C GLY A 117 -17.84 6.80 -9.31
N ASN A 118 -17.11 7.11 -8.22
CA ASN A 118 -17.51 6.75 -6.85
C ASN A 118 -17.35 7.89 -5.83
N GLY A 119 -16.90 9.07 -6.26
CA GLY A 119 -16.69 10.23 -5.42
C GLY A 119 -15.55 10.11 -4.40
N ARG A 120 -14.81 8.98 -4.36
CA ARG A 120 -13.71 8.77 -3.41
C ARG A 120 -12.51 9.62 -3.79
N THR A 121 -11.89 10.22 -2.79
CA THR A 121 -10.62 10.90 -2.93
C THR A 121 -9.48 9.91 -2.73
N ILE A 122 -8.47 9.99 -3.60
CA ILE A 122 -7.21 9.24 -3.47
C ILE A 122 -6.03 10.20 -3.61
N GLN A 123 -4.90 9.82 -3.02
CA GLN A 123 -3.63 10.51 -3.19
C GLN A 123 -2.80 9.76 -4.21
N VAL A 124 -2.32 10.47 -5.23
CA VAL A 124 -1.60 9.91 -6.37
C VAL A 124 -0.21 10.50 -6.40
N PRO A 125 0.87 9.71 -6.19
CA PRO A 125 2.21 10.19 -6.46
C PRO A 125 2.36 10.44 -7.96
N ALA A 126 2.97 11.56 -8.32
CA ALA A 126 3.20 11.97 -9.69
C ALA A 126 4.65 12.42 -9.86
N ASP A 127 5.13 12.46 -11.11
CA ASP A 127 6.38 13.13 -11.43
C ASP A 127 6.19 14.65 -11.34
N GLN A 128 7.26 15.37 -10.95
CA GLN A 128 7.24 16.84 -10.85
C GLN A 128 6.68 17.50 -12.13
N SER A 129 7.15 17.07 -13.30
CA SER A 129 6.75 17.66 -14.58
C SER A 129 5.27 17.46 -14.93
N LYS A 130 4.67 16.34 -14.49
CA LYS A 130 3.23 16.09 -14.61
C LYS A 130 2.48 16.91 -13.56
N TRP A 131 2.95 16.90 -12.32
CA TRP A 131 2.37 17.63 -11.21
C TRP A 131 2.27 19.12 -11.48
N GLU A 132 3.29 19.75 -12.05
CA GLU A 132 3.29 21.20 -12.36
C GLU A 132 2.24 21.58 -13.41
N LYS A 133 2.00 20.71 -14.41
CA LYS A 133 1.06 20.97 -15.52
C LYS A 133 -0.40 20.91 -15.11
N LEU A 134 -0.73 20.08 -14.13
CA LEU A 134 -2.10 19.91 -13.67
C LEU A 134 -2.65 21.22 -13.09
N ARG A 135 -3.96 21.42 -13.08
CA ARG A 135 -4.56 22.52 -12.32
C ARG A 135 -5.58 21.97 -11.34
N GLU A 136 -5.83 22.69 -10.25
CA GLU A 136 -6.96 22.33 -9.40
C GLU A 136 -8.26 22.49 -10.20
N ASN A 137 -9.15 21.51 -10.07
CA ASN A 137 -10.36 21.28 -10.85
C ASN A 137 -10.14 20.79 -12.29
N ASP A 138 -8.92 20.42 -12.66
CA ASP A 138 -8.67 19.78 -13.96
C ASP A 138 -9.24 18.35 -13.98
N ARG A 139 -9.65 17.90 -15.16
CA ARG A 139 -10.22 16.56 -15.37
C ARG A 139 -9.19 15.70 -16.07
N ASP A 140 -8.73 14.68 -15.38
CA ASP A 140 -7.74 13.76 -15.89
C ASP A 140 -8.23 12.32 -15.83
N LYS A 141 -7.61 11.50 -16.68
CA LYS A 141 -7.81 10.07 -16.67
C LYS A 141 -6.76 9.45 -15.78
N ASP A 142 -7.20 8.91 -14.65
CA ASP A 142 -6.32 8.25 -13.70
C ASP A 142 -6.39 6.74 -13.87
N SER A 143 -5.22 6.10 -13.86
CA SER A 143 -5.11 4.65 -13.75
C SER A 143 -4.74 4.27 -12.32
N TYR A 144 -5.45 3.33 -11.72
CA TYR A 144 -5.18 2.90 -10.35
C TYR A 144 -5.28 1.38 -10.19
N ARG A 145 -4.41 0.84 -9.36
CA ARG A 145 -4.44 -0.56 -8.92
C ARG A 145 -5.29 -0.67 -7.68
N ARG A 146 -6.36 -1.45 -7.77
CA ARG A 146 -7.25 -1.76 -6.65
C ARG A 146 -7.01 -3.20 -6.23
N GLY A 147 -6.84 -3.42 -4.93
CA GLY A 147 -6.83 -4.76 -4.34
C GLY A 147 -8.17 -5.41 -4.62
N LYS A 148 -8.15 -6.55 -5.32
CA LYS A 148 -9.37 -7.22 -5.83
C LYS A 148 -10.38 -7.56 -4.72
N TYR A 149 -9.90 -7.81 -3.51
CA TYR A 149 -10.72 -8.26 -2.38
C TYR A 149 -10.90 -7.22 -1.27
N THR A 150 -10.00 -6.23 -1.15
CA THR A 150 -10.08 -5.19 -0.11
C THR A 150 -10.68 -3.88 -0.62
N GLY A 151 -10.73 -3.66 -1.95
CA GLY A 151 -11.15 -2.39 -2.53
C GLY A 151 -10.19 -1.22 -2.25
N THR A 152 -9.05 -1.49 -1.61
CA THR A 152 -7.98 -0.53 -1.32
C THR A 152 -7.24 -0.18 -2.60
N VAL A 153 -6.98 1.09 -2.83
CA VAL A 153 -6.13 1.55 -3.94
C VAL A 153 -4.69 1.50 -3.46
N TRP A 154 -3.84 0.75 -4.17
CA TRP A 154 -2.45 0.47 -3.76
C TRP A 154 -1.42 1.26 -4.58
N ALA A 155 -1.79 1.68 -5.78
CA ALA A 155 -0.97 2.53 -6.63
C ALA A 155 -1.89 3.27 -7.59
N ALA A 156 -1.65 4.55 -7.82
CA ALA A 156 -2.34 5.32 -8.85
C ALA A 156 -1.29 6.08 -9.65
N GLU A 157 -1.58 6.30 -10.92
CA GLU A 157 -0.74 7.02 -11.86
C GLU A 157 -1.65 7.82 -12.79
N ILE A 158 -1.27 9.07 -13.01
CA ILE A 158 -1.94 9.98 -13.94
C ILE A 158 -1.42 9.68 -15.34
N GLU A 159 -2.32 9.31 -16.26
CA GLU A 159 -1.98 8.91 -17.64
C GLU A 159 -1.49 10.09 -18.48
#